data_AF-A0A0A2MAB9-F1
#
_entry.id   AF-A0A0A2MAB9-F1
#
_cell.length_a   1.000
_cell.length_b   1.000
_cell.length_c   1.000
_cell.angle_alpha   90.00
_cell.angle_beta   90.00
_cell.angle_gamma   90.00
#
_symmetry.space_group_name_H-M   'P 1'
#
loop_
_entity.id
_entity.type
_entity.pdbx_description
1 polymer ?
#
loop_
_entity_poly.entity_id
_entity_poly.type
_entity_poly.pdbx_seq_one_letter_code
_entity_poly.pdbx_strand_id
1 'polypeptide(L)'
;MRILRQLQLEFSALFCYRKSERSWHIPFLASLCVGIPLFIGYYLNKPEYGITSCVGGLVFLYLPGGSLARRMVTMLACSFGFVFAYTIGVLFSFQPYLSSVVLGLFAAFVHWVSRFFQLKPPGNFFFIMIASIASCMPFAPEEIPAKVGLMAMGTLLATVIAFVYSMLITKGVAFLSEFVVVVQRNYVTIFEAVVIGFFMSLSLLIGLLLKLDNPYWLPISCAAVIQGVTLQQVWRRTFQRILGTFAGLVLTWFLLQLELNLFWICFSIVVFQFIVETLIVRQYALTIVFITPLTIFLADVGNSLRMEPGELIATRFLDIIIGSVIGAVAGWLLHHQYLRNQSERQIRKTRIALYRK
;
A
#
# COMPACT_ATOMS: atom_id res chain seq x y z
N MET A 1 -37.60 9.82 -4.51
CA MET A 1 -37.31 9.83 -3.06
C MET A 1 -36.40 8.70 -2.57
N ARG A 2 -36.60 7.42 -2.94
CA ARG A 2 -35.71 6.31 -2.48
C ARG A 2 -34.24 6.47 -2.87
N ILE A 3 -33.96 6.93 -4.09
CA ILE A 3 -32.57 7.15 -4.60
C ILE A 3 -31.86 8.26 -3.83
N LEU A 4 -32.52 9.41 -3.61
CA LEU A 4 -31.97 10.51 -2.80
C LEU A 4 -31.69 10.08 -1.36
N ARG A 5 -32.56 9.25 -0.77
CA ARG A 5 -32.37 8.72 0.59
C ARG A 5 -31.23 7.69 0.64
N GLN A 6 -31.08 6.86 -0.40
CA GLN A 6 -29.92 5.96 -0.56
C GLN A 6 -28.62 6.75 -0.71
N LEU A 7 -28.60 7.81 -1.53
CA LEU A 7 -27.44 8.69 -1.67
C LEU A 7 -27.10 9.40 -0.36
N GLN A 8 -28.10 9.88 0.40
CA GLN A 8 -27.86 10.46 1.72
C GLN A 8 -27.34 9.45 2.74
N LEU A 9 -27.88 8.22 2.75
CA LEU A 9 -27.39 7.14 3.61
C LEU A 9 -25.97 6.72 3.24
N GLU A 10 -25.66 6.58 1.94
CA GLU A 10 -24.31 6.33 1.47
C GLU A 10 -23.37 7.47 1.85
N PHE A 11 -23.77 8.74 1.66
CA PHE A 11 -22.97 9.91 2.02
C PHE A 11 -22.70 9.98 3.53
N SER A 12 -23.71 9.76 4.37
CA SER A 12 -23.51 9.68 5.84
C SER A 12 -22.62 8.50 6.25
N ALA A 13 -22.70 7.37 5.54
CA ALA A 13 -21.81 6.23 5.73
C ALA A 13 -20.37 6.47 5.24
N LEU A 14 -20.11 7.49 4.41
CA LEU A 14 -18.75 7.92 4.03
C LEU A 14 -18.03 8.62 5.19
N PHE A 15 -18.76 9.28 6.08
CA PHE A 15 -18.22 10.06 7.20
C PHE A 15 -18.47 9.42 8.57
N CYS A 16 -18.94 8.17 8.61
CA CYS A 16 -19.20 7.49 9.86
C CYS A 16 -17.89 7.09 10.55
N TYR A 17 -17.65 7.69 11.71
CA TYR A 17 -16.52 7.40 12.58
C TYR A 17 -16.74 6.10 13.35
N ARG A 18 -15.91 5.08 13.12
CA ARG A 18 -16.02 3.78 13.81
C ARG A 18 -15.20 3.76 15.09
N LYS A 19 -15.75 3.15 16.15
CA LYS A 19 -14.99 2.83 17.36
C LYS A 19 -13.95 1.76 17.02
N SER A 20 -12.73 1.93 17.52
CA SER A 20 -11.61 1.01 17.31
C SER A 20 -11.18 0.41 18.63
N GLU A 21 -11.12 -0.90 18.70
CA GLU A 21 -10.55 -1.66 19.84
C GLU A 21 -9.01 -1.67 19.81
N ARG A 22 -8.40 -1.17 18.72
CA ARG A 22 -6.95 -1.08 18.58
C ARG A 22 -6.39 -0.07 19.57
N SER A 23 -5.47 -0.52 20.41
CA SER A 23 -4.83 0.30 21.42
C SER A 23 -3.91 1.38 20.80
N TRP A 24 -3.71 2.48 21.55
CA TRP A 24 -2.94 3.65 21.13
C TRP A 24 -1.44 3.37 20.86
N HIS A 25 -0.89 2.32 21.46
CA HIS A 25 0.52 1.95 21.30
C HIS A 25 0.86 1.47 19.89
N ILE A 26 -0.08 0.87 19.15
CA ILE A 26 0.17 0.38 17.79
C ILE A 26 0.42 1.55 16.80
N PRO A 27 -0.44 2.58 16.70
CA PRO A 27 -0.14 3.78 15.91
C PRO A 27 1.17 4.45 16.27
N PHE A 28 1.47 4.54 17.57
CA PHE A 28 2.72 5.15 18.05
C PHE A 28 3.94 4.37 17.58
N LEU A 29 3.96 3.05 17.75
CA LEU A 29 5.08 2.22 17.32
C LEU A 29 5.24 2.18 15.79
N ALA A 30 4.14 2.19 15.05
CA ALA A 30 4.18 2.32 13.59
C ALA A 30 4.83 3.65 13.17
N SER A 31 4.49 4.75 13.86
CA SER A 31 5.11 6.06 13.61
C SER A 31 6.61 6.08 13.97
N LEU A 32 7.03 5.38 15.03
CA LEU A 32 8.45 5.22 15.37
C LEU A 32 9.22 4.42 14.32
N CYS A 33 8.63 3.34 13.79
CA CYS A 33 9.26 2.53 12.75
C CYS A 33 9.55 3.34 11.48
N VAL A 34 8.70 4.30 11.14
CA VAL A 34 8.90 5.22 10.00
C VAL A 34 9.80 6.39 10.39
N GLY A 35 9.64 6.94 11.59
CA GLY A 35 10.36 8.14 12.03
C GLY A 35 11.84 7.94 12.32
N ILE A 36 12.22 6.84 12.98
CA ILE A 36 13.61 6.59 13.36
C ILE A 36 14.54 6.57 12.12
N PRO A 37 14.24 5.82 11.04
CA PRO A 37 15.06 5.86 9.83
C PRO A 37 15.14 7.24 9.17
N LEU A 38 14.05 8.02 9.18
CA LEU A 38 14.04 9.38 8.62
C LEU A 38 14.98 10.31 9.38
N PHE A 39 14.91 10.31 10.71
CA PHE A 39 15.82 11.13 11.53
C PHE A 39 17.27 10.66 11.43
N ILE A 40 17.52 9.34 11.35
CA ILE A 40 18.87 8.83 11.08
C ILE A 40 19.38 9.34 9.72
N GLY A 41 18.57 9.27 8.66
CA GLY A 41 18.91 9.81 7.35
C GLY A 41 19.18 11.32 7.39
N TYR A 42 18.39 12.08 8.15
CA TYR A 42 18.61 13.51 8.40
C TYR A 42 19.95 13.78 9.08
N TYR A 43 20.26 13.10 10.20
CA TYR A 43 21.51 13.30 10.94
C TYR A 43 22.75 12.87 10.14
N LEU A 44 22.61 11.89 9.25
CA LEU A 44 23.68 11.45 8.35
C LEU A 44 23.82 12.31 7.10
N ASN A 45 23.03 13.38 6.95
CA ASN A 45 22.96 14.21 5.73
C ASN A 45 22.67 13.38 4.46
N LYS A 46 21.93 12.28 4.61
CA LYS A 46 21.50 11.37 3.53
C LYS A 46 20.00 11.08 3.64
N PRO A 47 19.13 12.08 3.41
CA PRO A 47 17.68 11.93 3.56
C PRO A 47 17.09 10.81 2.68
N GLU A 48 17.62 10.62 1.46
CA GLU A 48 17.21 9.56 0.54
C GLU A 48 17.33 8.15 1.14
N TYR A 49 18.36 7.93 1.96
CA TYR A 49 18.60 6.65 2.63
C TYR A 49 17.56 6.43 3.74
N GLY A 50 17.25 7.51 4.46
CA GLY A 50 16.19 7.53 5.47
C GLY A 50 14.82 7.19 4.87
N ILE A 51 14.48 7.75 3.70
CA ILE A 51 13.23 7.45 3.00
C ILE A 51 13.14 5.96 2.61
N THR A 52 14.20 5.44 1.97
CA THR A 52 14.20 4.03 1.52
C THR A 52 14.00 3.09 2.70
N SER A 53 14.67 3.37 3.82
CA SER A 53 14.56 2.58 5.04
C SER A 53 13.22 2.78 5.76
N CYS A 54 12.65 3.99 5.76
CA CYS A 54 11.35 4.24 6.40
C CYS A 54 10.19 3.49 5.72
N VAL A 55 10.24 3.31 4.40
CA VAL A 55 9.27 2.49 3.66
C VAL A 55 9.33 1.03 4.14
N GLY A 56 10.53 0.52 4.45
CA GLY A 56 10.70 -0.79 5.08
C GLY A 56 10.05 -0.90 6.46
N GLY A 57 10.02 0.20 7.22
CA GLY A 57 9.36 0.30 8.52
C GLY A 57 7.85 0.00 8.49
N LEU A 58 7.19 0.16 7.33
CA LEU A 58 5.76 -0.15 7.14
C LEU A 58 5.44 -1.64 7.32
N VAL A 59 6.44 -2.53 7.34
CA VAL A 59 6.24 -3.95 7.65
C VAL A 59 5.61 -4.16 9.03
N PHE A 60 5.80 -3.21 9.97
CA PHE A 60 5.16 -3.23 11.29
C PHE A 60 3.63 -3.32 11.22
N LEU A 61 3.01 -2.84 10.14
CA LEU A 61 1.56 -2.91 9.93
C LEU A 61 1.04 -4.34 9.74
N TYR A 62 1.94 -5.31 9.52
CA TYR A 62 1.62 -6.74 9.44
C TYR A 62 1.72 -7.46 10.78
N LEU A 63 2.03 -6.76 11.88
CA LEU A 63 2.15 -7.35 13.22
C LEU A 63 0.85 -8.09 13.63
N PRO A 64 0.85 -9.43 13.72
CA PRO A 64 -0.36 -10.16 14.05
C PRO A 64 -0.65 -10.12 15.57
N GLY A 65 -1.90 -10.39 15.93
CA GLY A 65 -2.23 -10.81 17.29
C GLY A 65 -1.72 -12.23 17.57
N GLY A 66 -1.48 -12.56 18.85
CA GLY A 66 -1.12 -13.92 19.29
C GLY A 66 0.26 -14.01 19.95
N SER A 67 0.82 -15.23 19.95
CA SER A 67 2.09 -15.55 20.62
C SER A 67 3.28 -14.81 20.00
N LEU A 68 4.33 -14.59 20.82
CA LEU A 68 5.59 -13.99 20.39
C LEU A 68 6.16 -14.69 19.14
N ALA A 69 6.18 -16.03 19.14
CA ALA A 69 6.67 -16.82 18.03
C ALA A 69 5.90 -16.53 16.73
N ARG A 70 4.55 -16.52 16.78
CA ARG A 70 3.72 -16.23 15.59
C ARG A 70 3.98 -14.81 15.06
N ARG A 71 4.08 -13.83 15.97
CA ARG A 71 4.41 -12.44 15.62
C ARG A 71 5.74 -12.34 14.89
N MET A 72 6.79 -12.95 15.44
CA MET A 72 8.12 -12.86 14.86
C MET A 72 8.22 -13.60 13.53
N VAL A 73 7.65 -14.81 13.41
CA VAL A 73 7.63 -15.55 12.15
C VAL A 73 6.89 -14.78 11.06
N THR A 74 5.74 -14.18 11.37
CA THR A 74 5.00 -13.37 10.38
C THR A 74 5.74 -12.09 10.01
N MET A 75 6.32 -11.39 10.99
CA MET A 75 7.12 -10.18 10.74
C MET A 75 8.35 -10.48 9.88
N LEU A 76 9.08 -11.54 10.16
CA LEU A 76 10.24 -11.96 9.36
C LEU A 76 9.85 -12.39 7.95
N ALA A 77 8.75 -13.15 7.80
CA ALA A 77 8.24 -13.53 6.49
C ALA A 77 7.80 -12.31 5.65
N CYS A 78 7.11 -11.35 6.27
CA CYS A 78 6.72 -10.11 5.61
C CYS A 78 7.93 -9.23 5.29
N SER A 79 8.93 -9.19 6.16
CA SER A 79 10.19 -8.45 5.95
C SER A 79 10.94 -9.02 4.75
N PHE A 80 11.07 -10.34 4.66
CA PHE A 80 11.63 -11.00 3.48
C PHE A 80 10.83 -10.65 2.23
N GLY A 81 9.50 -10.69 2.29
CA GLY A 81 8.65 -10.31 1.16
C GLY A 81 8.78 -8.83 0.75
N PHE A 82 8.99 -7.91 1.69
CA PHE A 82 9.24 -6.48 1.41
C PHE A 82 10.58 -6.29 0.71
N VAL A 83 11.64 -6.91 1.23
CA VAL A 83 12.97 -6.89 0.61
C VAL A 83 12.91 -7.50 -0.79
N PHE A 84 12.23 -8.64 -0.95
CA PHE A 84 12.04 -9.28 -2.25
C PHE A 84 11.25 -8.41 -3.23
N ALA A 85 10.17 -7.77 -2.78
CA ALA A 85 9.38 -6.82 -3.57
C ALA A 85 10.24 -5.66 -4.07
N TYR A 86 11.03 -5.08 -3.17
CA TYR A 86 11.92 -3.98 -3.49
C TYR A 86 13.01 -4.41 -4.48
N THR A 87 13.66 -5.55 -4.24
CA THR A 87 14.68 -6.10 -5.15
C THR A 87 14.15 -6.33 -6.56
N ILE A 88 12.95 -6.92 -6.71
CA ILE A 88 12.33 -7.09 -8.03
C ILE A 88 12.07 -5.72 -8.67
N GLY A 89 11.50 -4.76 -7.95
CA GLY A 89 11.24 -3.44 -8.50
C GLY A 89 12.52 -2.75 -9.00
N VAL A 90 13.56 -2.76 -8.17
CA VAL A 90 14.88 -2.17 -8.48
C VAL A 90 15.52 -2.84 -9.69
N LEU A 91 15.55 -4.18 -9.78
CA LEU A 91 16.18 -4.92 -10.88
C LEU A 91 15.60 -4.59 -12.25
N PHE A 92 14.29 -4.34 -12.34
CA PHE A 92 13.60 -4.07 -13.60
C PHE A 92 13.36 -2.58 -13.86
N SER A 93 13.88 -1.68 -13.02
CA SER A 93 13.74 -0.23 -13.17
C SER A 93 14.38 0.32 -14.46
N PHE A 94 15.40 -0.35 -15.00
CA PHE A 94 16.14 0.11 -16.19
C PHE A 94 15.37 0.03 -17.51
N GLN A 95 14.30 -0.78 -17.56
CA GLN A 95 13.46 -0.93 -18.75
C GLN A 95 11.99 -0.63 -18.40
N PRO A 96 11.50 0.60 -18.64
CA PRO A 96 10.19 1.03 -18.17
C PRO A 96 9.04 0.15 -18.66
N TYR A 97 9.04 -0.27 -19.92
CA TYR A 97 7.97 -1.13 -20.44
C TYR A 97 8.01 -2.54 -19.83
N LEU A 98 9.20 -3.09 -19.62
CA LEU A 98 9.36 -4.41 -18.98
C LEU A 98 8.95 -4.35 -17.50
N SER A 99 9.25 -3.25 -16.81
CA SER A 99 8.88 -3.05 -15.40
C SER A 99 7.37 -3.12 -15.18
N SER A 100 6.57 -2.61 -16.13
CA SER A 100 5.12 -2.72 -16.10
C SER A 100 4.61 -4.17 -16.13
N VAL A 101 5.21 -5.03 -16.97
CA VAL A 101 4.84 -6.45 -17.07
C VAL A 101 5.26 -7.20 -15.81
N VAL A 102 6.48 -6.94 -15.34
CA VAL A 102 7.02 -7.56 -14.13
C VAL A 102 6.19 -7.19 -12.90
N LEU A 103 5.79 -5.91 -12.77
CA LEU A 103 4.92 -5.48 -11.67
C LEU A 103 3.59 -6.24 -11.68
N GLY A 104 3.00 -6.47 -12.86
CA GLY A 104 1.77 -7.25 -12.99
C GLY A 104 1.93 -8.70 -12.55
N LEU A 105 2.98 -9.37 -13.04
CA LEU A 105 3.29 -10.76 -12.66
C LEU A 105 3.57 -10.87 -11.15
N PHE A 106 4.33 -9.92 -10.61
CA PHE A 106 4.63 -9.84 -9.18
C PHE A 106 3.36 -9.61 -8.35
N ALA A 107 2.48 -8.70 -8.77
CA ALA A 107 1.22 -8.43 -8.08
C ALA A 107 0.29 -9.65 -8.06
N ALA A 108 0.20 -10.39 -9.18
CA ALA A 108 -0.54 -11.65 -9.24
C ALA A 108 0.05 -12.70 -8.27
N PHE A 109 1.38 -12.85 -8.27
CA PHE A 109 2.09 -13.77 -7.38
C PHE A 109 1.86 -13.42 -5.90
N VAL A 110 2.10 -12.17 -5.50
CA VAL A 110 1.91 -11.73 -4.11
C VAL A 110 0.45 -11.82 -3.70
N HIS A 111 -0.51 -11.52 -4.59
CA HIS A 111 -1.92 -11.73 -4.29
C HIS A 111 -2.22 -13.19 -3.95
N TRP A 112 -1.73 -14.11 -4.78
CA TRP A 112 -1.88 -15.54 -4.56
C TRP A 112 -1.24 -16.00 -3.24
N VAL A 113 0.01 -15.59 -2.96
CA VAL A 113 0.72 -15.87 -1.70
C VAL A 113 -0.02 -15.29 -0.49
N SER A 114 -0.44 -14.03 -0.57
CA SER A 114 -1.14 -13.34 0.53
C SER A 114 -2.48 -14.02 0.85
N ARG A 115 -3.19 -14.49 -0.18
CA ARG A 115 -4.41 -15.29 -0.03
C ARG A 115 -4.11 -16.66 0.59
N PHE A 116 -3.06 -17.34 0.13
CA PHE A 116 -2.66 -18.65 0.66
C PHE A 116 -2.35 -18.59 2.16
N PHE A 117 -1.60 -17.58 2.61
CA PHE A 117 -1.29 -17.36 4.02
C PHE A 117 -2.38 -16.61 4.81
N GLN A 118 -3.50 -16.28 4.17
CA GLN A 118 -4.62 -15.54 4.77
C GLN A 118 -4.16 -14.26 5.50
N LEU A 119 -3.25 -13.51 4.88
CA LEU A 119 -2.72 -12.28 5.45
C LEU A 119 -3.87 -11.30 5.72
N LYS A 120 -3.97 -10.85 6.98
CA LYS A 120 -4.93 -9.83 7.38
C LYS A 120 -4.62 -8.51 6.63
N PRO A 121 -5.61 -7.62 6.46
CA PRO A 121 -5.37 -6.27 5.94
C PRO A 121 -4.19 -5.63 6.68
N PRO A 122 -3.20 -5.05 5.96
CA PRO A 122 -3.26 -4.52 4.59
C PRO A 122 -3.03 -5.53 3.43
N GLY A 123 -2.86 -6.84 3.69
CA GLY A 123 -2.85 -7.87 2.65
C GLY A 123 -1.67 -7.76 1.68
N ASN A 124 -1.92 -7.70 0.37
CA ASN A 124 -0.87 -7.61 -0.65
C ASN A 124 -0.42 -6.16 -0.99
N PHE A 125 -1.05 -5.15 -0.39
CA PHE A 125 -0.91 -3.76 -0.82
C PHE A 125 0.51 -3.20 -0.73
N PHE A 126 1.15 -3.30 0.43
CA PHE A 126 2.45 -2.68 0.65
C PHE A 126 3.55 -3.35 -0.18
N PHE A 127 3.47 -4.66 -0.41
CA PHE A 127 4.37 -5.36 -1.32
C PHE A 127 4.29 -4.79 -2.74
N ILE A 128 3.07 -4.61 -3.28
CA ILE A 128 2.86 -4.04 -4.63
C ILE A 128 3.33 -2.58 -4.68
N MET A 129 3.01 -1.81 -3.64
CA MET A 129 3.43 -0.42 -3.51
C MET A 129 4.96 -0.28 -3.55
N ILE A 130 5.67 -1.09 -2.77
CA ILE A 130 7.13 -1.10 -2.69
C ILE A 130 7.75 -1.46 -4.03
N ALA A 131 7.28 -2.55 -4.67
CA ALA A 131 7.76 -2.95 -5.99
C ALA A 131 7.52 -1.85 -7.04
N SER A 132 6.36 -1.19 -6.98
CA SER A 132 6.03 -0.11 -7.91
C SER A 132 6.93 1.12 -7.72
N ILE A 133 7.16 1.57 -6.47
CA ILE A 133 8.04 2.70 -6.18
C ILE A 133 9.45 2.40 -6.70
N ALA A 134 9.98 1.24 -6.32
CA ALA A 134 11.32 0.79 -6.72
C ALA A 134 11.51 0.69 -8.25
N SER A 135 10.46 0.32 -8.99
CA SER A 135 10.50 0.18 -10.45
C SER A 135 10.56 1.48 -11.23
N CYS A 136 10.27 2.62 -10.59
CA CYS A 136 10.13 3.92 -11.25
C CYS A 136 11.20 4.94 -10.85
N MET A 137 12.13 4.57 -9.97
CA MET A 137 13.21 5.46 -9.51
C MET A 137 14.50 5.09 -10.24
N PRO A 138 15.09 5.99 -11.04
CA PRO A 138 16.38 5.73 -11.70
C PRO A 138 17.51 5.74 -10.66
N PHE A 139 18.49 4.86 -10.81
CA PHE A 139 19.70 4.81 -9.97
C PHE A 139 20.82 4.06 -10.70
N ALA A 140 22.06 4.19 -10.22
CA ALA A 140 23.20 3.48 -10.79
C ALA A 140 23.18 1.99 -10.40
N PRO A 141 23.40 1.02 -11.32
CA PRO A 141 23.34 -0.41 -10.99
C PRO A 141 24.21 -0.85 -9.80
N GLU A 142 25.28 -0.13 -9.51
CA GLU A 142 26.18 -0.36 -8.37
C GLU A 142 25.52 -0.11 -7.00
N GLU A 143 24.46 0.71 -6.96
CA GLU A 143 23.73 1.06 -5.73
C GLU A 143 22.66 0.02 -5.36
N ILE A 144 22.40 -0.99 -6.20
CA ILE A 144 21.38 -2.02 -5.95
C ILE A 144 21.57 -2.65 -4.57
N PRO A 145 22.76 -3.16 -4.20
CA PRO A 145 22.95 -3.80 -2.89
C PRO A 145 22.74 -2.81 -1.73
N ALA A 146 23.16 -1.55 -1.91
CA ALA A 146 23.00 -0.52 -0.89
C ALA A 146 21.52 -0.19 -0.65
N LYS A 147 20.74 0.04 -1.71
CA LYS A 147 19.31 0.34 -1.61
C LYS A 147 18.50 -0.83 -1.04
N VAL A 148 18.80 -2.05 -1.48
CA VAL A 148 18.18 -3.27 -0.92
C VAL A 148 18.56 -3.43 0.56
N GLY A 149 19.82 -3.15 0.92
CA GLY A 149 20.30 -3.14 2.30
C GLY A 149 19.56 -2.12 3.18
N LEU A 150 19.33 -0.90 2.69
CA LEU A 150 18.57 0.14 3.41
C LEU A 150 17.12 -0.28 3.68
N MET A 151 16.46 -0.87 2.68
CA MET A 151 15.12 -1.45 2.84
C MET A 151 15.14 -2.56 3.92
N ALA A 152 16.11 -3.47 3.85
CA ALA A 152 16.27 -4.54 4.82
C ALA A 152 16.50 -4.00 6.25
N MET A 153 17.35 -2.99 6.43
CA MET A 153 17.57 -2.32 7.72
C MET A 153 16.28 -1.74 8.29
N GLY A 154 15.44 -1.13 7.46
CA GLY A 154 14.14 -0.60 7.87
C GLY A 154 13.19 -1.69 8.37
N THR A 155 13.09 -2.79 7.61
CA THR A 155 12.26 -3.94 8.02
C THR A 155 12.80 -4.63 9.28
N LEU A 156 14.13 -4.69 9.44
CA LEU A 156 14.79 -5.25 10.61
C LEU A 156 14.52 -4.40 11.86
N LEU A 157 14.64 -3.08 11.76
CA LEU A 157 14.30 -2.15 12.83
C LEU A 157 12.85 -2.34 13.29
N ALA A 158 11.89 -2.40 12.34
CA ALA A 158 10.49 -2.65 12.64
C ALA A 158 10.27 -4.01 13.33
N THR A 159 11.01 -5.04 12.93
CA THR A 159 10.96 -6.37 13.56
C THR A 159 11.52 -6.33 14.99
N VAL A 160 12.61 -5.60 15.23
CA VAL A 160 13.19 -5.40 16.58
C VAL A 160 12.20 -4.65 17.47
N ILE A 161 11.60 -3.56 16.97
CA ILE A 161 10.58 -2.81 17.72
C ILE A 161 9.39 -3.72 18.05
N ALA A 162 8.92 -4.52 17.09
CA ALA A 162 7.85 -5.48 17.29
C ALA A 162 8.21 -6.58 18.32
N PHE A 163 9.47 -7.02 18.33
CA PHE A 163 9.99 -7.98 19.31
C PHE A 163 9.96 -7.40 20.72
N VAL A 164 10.54 -6.21 20.91
CA VAL A 164 10.57 -5.50 22.20
C VAL A 164 9.15 -5.23 22.70
N TYR A 165 8.29 -4.69 21.84
CA TYR A 165 6.88 -4.49 22.16
C TYR A 165 6.18 -5.78 22.58
N SER A 166 6.43 -6.88 21.85
CA SER A 166 5.85 -8.18 22.17
C SER A 166 6.38 -8.73 23.48
N MET A 167 7.65 -8.52 23.83
CA MET A 167 8.19 -8.93 25.12
C MET A 167 7.58 -8.14 26.29
N LEU A 168 7.32 -6.84 26.10
CA LEU A 168 6.78 -5.95 27.15
C LEU A 168 5.29 -6.16 27.42
N ILE A 169 4.48 -6.37 26.37
CA ILE A 169 3.00 -6.45 26.51
C ILE A 169 2.49 -7.89 26.61
N THR A 170 3.24 -8.89 26.14
CA THR A 170 2.77 -10.29 26.09
C THR A 170 2.98 -11.04 27.42
N LYS A 171 2.64 -10.41 28.55
CA LYS A 171 2.29 -11.14 29.77
C LYS A 171 0.76 -11.27 29.81
N GLY A 172 0.23 -12.40 29.33
CA GLY A 172 -1.09 -12.87 29.78
C GLY A 172 -2.30 -12.71 28.87
N VAL A 173 -2.19 -12.91 27.54
CA VAL A 173 -3.39 -13.20 26.72
C VAL A 173 -3.28 -14.61 26.17
N ALA A 174 -3.78 -15.57 26.95
CA ALA A 174 -4.09 -16.90 26.43
C ALA A 174 -5.22 -16.72 25.41
N PHE A 175 -5.01 -17.14 24.16
CA PHE A 175 -6.09 -17.11 23.18
C PHE A 175 -6.20 -18.43 22.43
N LEU A 176 -7.44 -18.91 22.42
CA LEU A 176 -7.91 -20.08 21.71
C LEU A 176 -7.76 -19.84 20.21
N SER A 177 -7.13 -20.79 19.53
CA SER A 177 -7.02 -20.75 18.08
C SER A 177 -8.40 -20.91 17.45
N GLU A 178 -9.09 -19.82 17.17
CA GLU A 178 -10.18 -19.86 16.19
C GLU A 178 -9.55 -20.03 14.79
N PHE A 179 -9.26 -21.28 14.46
CA PHE A 179 -9.07 -21.68 13.08
C PHE A 179 -10.41 -21.60 12.36
N VAL A 180 -10.80 -20.41 11.91
CA VAL A 180 -11.76 -20.34 10.81
C VAL A 180 -11.00 -20.73 9.55
N VAL A 181 -10.89 -22.03 9.29
CA VAL A 181 -10.44 -22.54 7.99
C VAL A 181 -11.55 -22.21 6.99
N VAL A 182 -11.50 -21.02 6.40
CA VAL A 182 -12.31 -20.76 5.20
C VAL A 182 -11.68 -21.57 4.08
N VAL A 183 -12.26 -22.74 3.78
CA VAL A 183 -11.88 -23.53 2.60
C VAL A 183 -12.25 -22.73 1.35
N GLN A 184 -11.33 -21.92 0.85
CA GLN A 184 -11.52 -21.15 -0.36
C GLN A 184 -11.15 -22.01 -1.58
N ARG A 185 -12.00 -21.97 -2.61
CA ARG A 185 -11.77 -22.71 -3.86
C ARG A 185 -10.61 -22.06 -4.64
N ASN A 186 -9.52 -22.80 -4.86
CA ASN A 186 -8.31 -22.34 -5.58
C ASN A 186 -8.57 -21.61 -6.91
N TYR A 187 -9.66 -21.93 -7.62
CA TYR A 187 -10.01 -21.31 -8.90
C TYR A 187 -10.38 -19.83 -8.80
N VAL A 188 -11.04 -19.44 -7.71
CA VAL A 188 -11.39 -18.04 -7.44
C VAL A 188 -10.11 -17.22 -7.28
N THR A 189 -9.13 -17.78 -6.57
CA THR A 189 -7.86 -17.12 -6.26
C THR A 189 -7.00 -16.87 -7.51
N ILE A 190 -7.01 -17.79 -8.48
CA ILE A 190 -6.23 -17.62 -9.73
C ILE A 190 -6.85 -16.52 -10.59
N PHE A 191 -8.19 -16.50 -10.73
CA PHE A 191 -8.87 -15.43 -11.48
C PHE A 191 -8.61 -14.05 -10.85
N GLU A 192 -8.77 -13.93 -9.53
CA GLU A 192 -8.48 -12.68 -8.81
C GLU A 192 -7.02 -12.25 -9.01
N ALA A 193 -6.05 -13.17 -8.92
CA ALA A 193 -4.64 -12.89 -9.13
C ALA A 193 -4.34 -12.39 -10.55
N VAL A 194 -4.90 -13.04 -11.58
CA VAL A 194 -4.71 -12.64 -12.99
C VAL A 194 -5.29 -11.26 -13.25
N VAL A 195 -6.50 -10.98 -12.76
CA VAL A 195 -7.14 -9.67 -12.91
C VAL A 195 -6.32 -8.59 -12.21
N ILE A 196 -5.90 -8.82 -10.96
CA ILE A 196 -5.07 -7.86 -10.22
C ILE A 196 -3.75 -7.62 -10.95
N GLY A 197 -3.07 -8.67 -11.40
CA GLY A 197 -1.81 -8.55 -12.13
C GLY A 197 -1.97 -7.76 -13.43
N PHE A 198 -3.01 -8.05 -14.21
CA PHE A 198 -3.33 -7.33 -15.44
C PHE A 198 -3.54 -5.84 -15.17
N PHE A 199 -4.37 -5.47 -14.19
CA PHE A 199 -4.65 -4.08 -13.89
C PHE A 199 -3.47 -3.34 -13.24
N MET A 200 -2.61 -4.02 -12.47
CA MET A 200 -1.36 -3.41 -11.99
C MET A 200 -0.42 -3.09 -13.15
N SER A 201 -0.24 -4.04 -14.08
CA SER A 201 0.57 -3.83 -15.28
C SER A 201 0.03 -2.71 -16.15
N LEU A 202 -1.27 -2.75 -16.45
CA LEU A 202 -1.97 -1.74 -17.24
C LEU A 202 -1.86 -0.35 -16.61
N SER A 203 -2.01 -0.25 -15.28
CA SER A 203 -1.92 1.04 -14.59
C SER A 203 -0.54 1.68 -14.69
N LEU A 204 0.53 0.89 -14.53
CA LEU A 204 1.89 1.40 -14.69
C LEU A 204 2.19 1.72 -16.15
N LEU A 205 1.76 0.87 -17.09
CA LEU A 205 1.93 1.09 -18.53
C LEU A 205 1.24 2.39 -18.99
N ILE A 206 0.01 2.66 -18.53
CA ILE A 206 -0.69 3.92 -18.83
C ILE A 206 0.10 5.11 -18.32
N GLY A 207 0.64 5.05 -17.11
CA GLY A 207 1.46 6.14 -16.56
C GLY A 207 2.72 6.41 -17.38
N LEU A 208 3.36 5.36 -17.87
CA LEU A 208 4.53 5.44 -18.75
C LEU A 208 4.17 6.01 -20.14
N LEU A 209 3.06 5.58 -20.74
CA LEU A 209 2.61 6.05 -22.06
C LEU A 209 2.18 7.52 -22.02
N LEU A 210 1.56 7.95 -20.92
CA LEU A 210 1.20 9.34 -20.67
C LEU A 210 2.42 10.22 -20.27
N LYS A 211 3.60 9.62 -20.14
CA LYS A 211 4.85 10.28 -19.70
C LYS A 211 4.69 11.07 -18.40
N LEU A 212 3.97 10.49 -17.44
CA LEU A 212 3.78 11.10 -16.12
C LEU A 212 5.11 11.13 -15.36
N ASP A 213 5.36 12.18 -14.59
CA ASP A 213 6.61 12.32 -13.82
C ASP A 213 6.81 11.22 -12.78
N ASN A 214 5.70 10.70 -12.25
CA ASN A 214 5.70 9.72 -11.17
C ASN A 214 4.70 8.59 -11.44
N PRO A 215 4.98 7.70 -12.41
CA PRO A 215 4.01 6.74 -12.91
C PRO A 215 3.63 5.66 -11.87
N TYR A 216 4.42 5.49 -10.80
CA TYR A 216 4.15 4.55 -9.70
C TYR A 216 2.89 4.90 -8.88
N TRP A 217 2.35 6.12 -8.95
CA TRP A 217 1.12 6.45 -8.20
C TRP A 217 -0.15 5.83 -8.77
N LEU A 218 -0.17 5.52 -10.06
CA LEU A 218 -1.31 4.87 -10.72
C LEU A 218 -1.55 3.46 -10.14
N PRO A 219 -0.58 2.53 -10.12
CA PRO A 219 -0.76 1.21 -9.51
C PRO A 219 -1.04 1.29 -8.01
N ILE A 220 -0.43 2.23 -7.27
CA ILE A 220 -0.72 2.40 -5.83
C ILE A 220 -2.18 2.81 -5.62
N SER A 221 -2.69 3.72 -6.45
CA SER A 221 -4.09 4.16 -6.39
C SER A 221 -5.07 3.09 -6.82
N CYS A 222 -4.74 2.37 -7.88
CA CYS A 222 -5.48 1.20 -8.34
C CYS A 222 -5.58 0.14 -7.23
N ALA A 223 -4.45 -0.23 -6.61
CA ALA A 223 -4.39 -1.24 -5.56
C ALA A 223 -5.19 -0.84 -4.30
N ALA A 224 -5.18 0.44 -3.92
CA ALA A 224 -5.90 0.92 -2.74
C ALA A 224 -7.43 0.86 -2.92
N VAL A 225 -7.92 1.10 -4.14
CA VAL A 225 -9.34 1.03 -4.49
C VAL A 225 -9.81 -0.43 -4.58
N ILE A 226 -9.02 -1.31 -5.22
CA ILE A 226 -9.36 -2.73 -5.42
C ILE A 226 -9.51 -3.51 -4.10
N GLN A 227 -8.86 -3.06 -3.02
CA GLN A 227 -9.01 -3.65 -1.69
C GLN A 227 -10.44 -3.63 -1.11
N GLY A 228 -11.40 -2.97 -1.76
CA GLY A 228 -12.81 -3.07 -1.38
C GLY A 228 -13.35 -4.51 -1.49
N VAL A 229 -13.91 -5.03 -0.39
CA VAL A 229 -14.42 -6.43 -0.31
C VAL A 229 -15.73 -6.60 -1.08
N THR A 230 -16.41 -5.50 -1.42
CA THR A 230 -17.64 -5.49 -2.22
C THR A 230 -17.60 -4.35 -3.23
N LEU A 231 -18.40 -4.44 -4.30
CA LEU A 231 -18.50 -3.38 -5.31
C LEU A 231 -18.88 -2.02 -4.71
N GLN A 232 -19.81 -2.00 -3.74
CA GLN A 232 -20.17 -0.78 -3.01
C GLN A 232 -18.99 -0.20 -2.24
N GLN A 233 -18.15 -1.03 -1.63
CA GLN A 233 -16.95 -0.57 -0.94
C GLN A 233 -15.88 -0.06 -1.92
N VAL A 234 -15.71 -0.69 -3.09
CA VAL A 234 -14.82 -0.21 -4.15
C VAL A 234 -15.26 1.19 -4.61
N TRP A 235 -16.55 1.37 -4.89
CA TRP A 235 -17.09 2.68 -5.27
C TRP A 235 -16.89 3.72 -4.18
N ARG A 236 -17.25 3.41 -2.93
CA ARG A 236 -17.03 4.32 -1.79
C ARG A 236 -15.56 4.69 -1.62
N ARG A 237 -14.64 3.72 -1.74
CA ARG A 237 -13.19 3.99 -1.67
C ARG A 237 -12.70 4.86 -2.82
N THR A 238 -13.23 4.68 -4.03
CA THR A 238 -12.92 5.52 -5.19
C THR A 238 -13.27 6.98 -4.89
N PHE A 239 -14.51 7.24 -4.45
CA PHE A 239 -14.95 8.59 -4.08
C PHE A 239 -14.16 9.17 -2.91
N GLN A 240 -13.96 8.37 -1.84
CA GLN A 240 -13.20 8.81 -0.67
C GLN A 240 -11.75 9.13 -1.03
N ARG A 241 -11.14 8.35 -1.93
CA ARG A 241 -9.77 8.57 -2.40
C ARG A 241 -9.65 9.86 -3.19
N ILE A 242 -10.52 10.09 -4.17
CA ILE A 242 -10.49 11.33 -4.97
C ILE A 242 -10.76 12.56 -4.09
N LEU A 243 -11.84 12.57 -3.30
CA LEU A 243 -12.21 13.72 -2.47
C LEU A 243 -11.22 13.95 -1.32
N GLY A 244 -10.79 12.88 -0.66
CA GLY A 244 -9.82 12.94 0.44
C GLY A 244 -8.46 13.42 -0.06
N THR A 245 -8.03 12.98 -1.24
CA THR A 245 -6.80 13.48 -1.86
C THR A 245 -6.93 14.94 -2.22
N PHE A 246 -8.05 15.39 -2.80
CA PHE A 246 -8.24 16.81 -3.10
C PHE A 246 -8.08 17.69 -1.84
N ALA A 247 -8.76 17.32 -0.75
CA ALA A 247 -8.61 18.02 0.54
C ALA A 247 -7.18 17.91 1.10
N GLY A 248 -6.53 16.76 0.96
CA GLY A 248 -5.15 16.55 1.35
C GLY A 248 -4.16 17.39 0.55
N LEU A 249 -4.39 17.59 -0.76
CA LEU A 249 -3.57 18.43 -1.64
C LEU A 249 -3.71 19.92 -1.28
N VAL A 250 -4.91 20.38 -0.92
CA VAL A 250 -5.11 21.74 -0.39
C VAL A 250 -4.32 21.93 0.91
N LEU A 251 -4.36 20.94 1.80
CA LEU A 251 -3.55 20.95 3.02
C LEU A 251 -2.04 20.95 2.69
N THR A 252 -1.58 20.13 1.75
CA THR A 252 -0.19 20.11 1.31
C THR A 252 0.24 21.46 0.75
N TRP A 253 -0.56 22.09 -0.10
CA TRP A 253 -0.28 23.42 -0.62
C TRP A 253 -0.02 24.40 0.52
N PHE A 254 -0.93 24.47 1.49
CA PHE A 254 -0.78 25.37 2.63
C PHE A 254 0.51 25.09 3.41
N LEU A 255 0.85 23.82 3.64
CA LEU A 255 2.09 23.44 4.34
C LEU A 255 3.36 23.78 3.55
N LEU A 256 3.33 23.68 2.22
CA LEU A 256 4.48 24.02 1.37
C LEU A 256 4.78 25.53 1.38
N GLN A 257 3.78 26.38 1.66
CA GLN A 257 3.99 27.83 1.83
C GLN A 257 4.78 28.19 3.11
N LEU A 258 4.94 27.25 4.05
CA LEU A 258 5.62 27.49 5.33
C LEU A 258 7.15 27.32 5.25
N GLU A 259 7.71 27.03 4.06
CA GLU A 259 9.15 26.84 3.83
C GLU A 259 9.83 25.97 4.90
N LEU A 260 9.22 24.80 5.17
CA LEU A 260 9.67 23.92 6.24
C LEU A 260 11.08 23.40 5.97
N ASN A 261 11.97 23.50 6.96
CA ASN A 261 13.27 22.84 6.91
C ASN A 261 13.12 21.30 6.96
N LEU A 262 14.18 20.58 6.58
CA LEU A 262 14.17 19.12 6.51
C LEU A 262 13.78 18.44 7.85
N PHE A 263 14.18 19.02 8.99
CA PHE A 263 13.80 18.54 10.31
C PHE A 263 12.28 18.59 10.52
N TRP A 264 11.64 19.72 10.19
CA TRP A 264 10.19 19.89 10.31
C TRP A 264 9.43 19.02 9.31
N ILE A 265 9.99 18.74 8.14
CA ILE A 265 9.43 17.77 7.20
C ILE A 265 9.45 16.36 7.81
N CYS A 266 10.59 15.89 8.32
CA CYS A 266 10.69 14.59 9.00
C CYS A 266 9.72 14.49 10.18
N PHE A 267 9.63 15.55 11.00
CA PHE A 267 8.69 15.60 12.12
C PHE A 267 7.23 15.52 11.66
N SER A 268 6.87 16.27 10.61
CA SER A 268 5.52 16.24 10.03
C SER A 268 5.15 14.86 9.49
N ILE A 269 6.09 14.15 8.86
CA ILE A 269 5.87 12.76 8.39
C ILE A 269 5.53 11.85 9.57
N VAL A 270 6.25 11.95 10.69
CA VAL A 270 5.97 11.14 11.90
C VAL A 270 4.58 11.45 12.47
N VAL A 271 4.24 12.74 12.57
CA VAL A 271 2.93 13.19 13.06
C VAL A 271 1.81 12.69 12.15
N PHE A 272 1.94 12.85 10.83
CA PHE A 272 0.95 12.36 9.88
C PHE A 272 0.85 10.83 9.91
N GLN A 273 1.97 10.10 10.04
CA GLN A 273 1.95 8.64 10.13
C GLN A 273 1.16 8.17 11.35
N PHE A 274 1.35 8.83 12.50
CA PHE A 274 0.59 8.54 13.71
C PHE A 274 -0.91 8.81 13.54
N ILE A 275 -1.27 9.95 12.93
CA ILE A 275 -2.66 10.33 12.64
C ILE A 275 -3.30 9.32 11.67
N VAL A 276 -2.61 8.99 10.58
CA VAL A 276 -3.05 8.03 9.57
C VAL A 276 -3.35 6.69 10.20
N GLU A 277 -2.44 6.14 11.00
CA GLU A 277 -2.62 4.82 11.60
C GLU A 277 -3.72 4.81 12.68
N THR A 278 -3.95 5.95 13.33
CA THR A 278 -5.08 6.12 14.27
C THR A 278 -6.42 6.17 13.53
N LEU A 279 -6.46 6.84 12.37
CA LEU A 279 -7.68 7.08 11.61
C LEU A 279 -8.05 5.94 10.66
N ILE A 280 -7.09 5.17 10.14
CA ILE A 280 -7.33 4.17 9.07
C ILE A 280 -8.39 3.13 9.45
N VAL A 281 -8.46 2.79 10.74
CA VAL A 281 -9.46 1.87 11.32
C VAL A 281 -10.80 2.54 11.64
N ARG A 282 -10.83 3.88 11.74
CA ARG A 282 -11.99 4.67 12.15
C ARG A 282 -12.74 5.29 10.98
N GLN A 283 -12.03 5.94 10.05
CA GLN A 283 -12.61 6.65 8.91
C GLN A 283 -11.62 6.86 7.76
N TYR A 284 -11.81 6.11 6.67
CA TYR A 284 -10.92 6.11 5.50
C TYR A 284 -10.79 7.48 4.81
N ALA A 285 -11.88 8.24 4.68
CA ALA A 285 -11.86 9.54 4.00
C ALA A 285 -10.90 10.53 4.68
N LEU A 286 -10.99 10.68 6.02
CA LEU A 286 -10.09 11.54 6.78
C LEU A 286 -8.66 11.01 6.76
N THR A 287 -8.47 9.69 6.76
CA THR A 287 -7.14 9.11 6.61
C THR A 287 -6.45 9.56 5.34
N ILE A 288 -7.16 9.59 4.21
CA ILE A 288 -6.56 9.99 2.92
C ILE A 288 -6.12 11.45 2.92
N VAL A 289 -6.85 12.34 3.62
CA VAL A 289 -6.47 13.75 3.78
C VAL A 289 -5.06 13.85 4.37
N PHE A 290 -4.69 12.99 5.32
CA PHE A 290 -3.37 12.99 5.96
C PHE A 290 -2.34 12.09 5.24
N ILE A 291 -2.77 11.02 4.55
CA ILE A 291 -1.86 10.22 3.71
C ILE A 291 -1.27 11.10 2.59
N THR A 292 -2.06 12.01 2.02
CA THR A 292 -1.62 12.83 0.88
C THR A 292 -0.37 13.68 1.21
N PRO A 293 -0.38 14.59 2.21
CA PRO A 293 0.81 15.35 2.59
C PRO A 293 1.95 14.44 3.08
N LEU A 294 1.64 13.36 3.80
CA LEU A 294 2.65 12.38 4.20
C LEU A 294 3.42 11.83 2.99
N THR A 295 2.70 11.38 1.97
CA THR A 295 3.31 10.77 0.79
C THR A 295 4.05 11.78 -0.09
N ILE A 296 3.54 13.02 -0.18
CA ILE A 296 4.20 14.08 -0.93
C ILE A 296 5.51 14.45 -0.24
N PHE A 297 5.52 14.64 1.09
CA PHE A 297 6.75 14.91 1.82
C PHE A 297 7.76 13.77 1.72
N LEU A 298 7.30 12.51 1.74
CA LEU A 298 8.17 11.34 1.60
C LEU A 298 8.79 11.24 0.19
N ALA A 299 8.09 11.74 -0.84
CA ALA A 299 8.60 11.80 -2.21
C ALA A 299 9.49 13.03 -2.46
N ASP A 300 9.14 14.19 -1.90
CA ASP A 300 9.83 15.47 -2.07
C ASP A 300 11.21 15.46 -1.39
N VAL A 301 11.32 14.84 -0.21
CA VAL A 301 12.61 14.66 0.50
C VAL A 301 13.63 13.86 -0.35
N GLY A 302 13.16 13.07 -1.33
CA GLY A 302 14.00 12.32 -2.26
C GLY A 302 14.28 13.04 -3.59
N ASN A 303 13.51 14.07 -3.93
CA ASN A 303 13.65 14.83 -5.17
C ASN A 303 14.05 16.28 -4.84
N SER A 304 15.34 16.49 -4.60
CA SER A 304 15.95 17.82 -4.34
C SER A 304 15.83 18.83 -5.51
N LEU A 305 15.08 18.50 -6.57
CA LEU A 305 14.84 19.34 -7.74
C LEU A 305 13.44 19.95 -7.63
N ARG A 306 13.44 21.22 -7.19
CA ARG A 306 12.30 22.11 -6.97
C ARG A 306 11.40 22.18 -8.22
N MET A 307 10.38 21.34 -8.28
CA MET A 307 9.19 21.65 -9.08
C MET A 307 8.40 22.76 -8.39
N GLU A 308 7.77 23.62 -9.17
CA GLU A 308 6.78 24.58 -8.65
C GLU A 308 5.69 23.81 -7.88
N PRO A 309 5.39 24.16 -6.61
CA PRO A 309 4.44 23.43 -5.77
C PRO A 309 3.08 23.16 -6.44
N GLY A 310 2.61 24.10 -7.28
CA GLY A 310 1.33 23.98 -7.99
C GLY A 310 1.32 22.88 -9.06
N GLU A 311 2.42 22.69 -9.78
CA GLU A 311 2.52 21.68 -10.84
C GLU A 311 2.58 20.27 -10.24
N LEU A 312 3.34 20.09 -9.15
CA LEU A 312 3.40 18.83 -8.41
C LEU A 312 2.02 18.40 -7.89
N ILE A 313 1.23 19.36 -7.40
CA ILE A 313 -0.13 19.09 -6.90
C ILE A 313 -1.06 18.66 -8.03
N ALA A 314 -1.01 19.35 -9.17
CA ALA A 314 -1.87 19.03 -10.32
C ALA A 314 -1.56 17.66 -10.91
N THR A 315 -0.27 17.33 -11.09
CA THR A 315 0.17 16.01 -11.58
C THR A 315 -0.27 14.90 -10.62
N ARG A 316 -0.08 15.09 -9.31
CA ARG A 316 -0.55 14.16 -8.27
C ARG A 316 -2.06 13.93 -8.31
N PHE A 317 -2.85 14.98 -8.53
CA PHE A 317 -4.30 14.84 -8.59
C PHE A 317 -4.73 13.99 -9.79
N LEU A 318 -4.12 14.22 -10.96
CA LEU A 318 -4.37 13.45 -12.17
C LEU A 318 -3.96 11.98 -11.98
N ASP A 319 -2.78 11.72 -11.42
CA ASP A 319 -2.30 10.36 -11.13
C ASP A 319 -3.31 9.55 -10.31
N ILE A 320 -3.88 10.19 -9.28
CA ILE A 320 -4.81 9.56 -8.36
C ILE A 320 -6.17 9.34 -9.03
N ILE A 321 -6.66 10.28 -9.84
CA ILE A 321 -7.89 10.09 -10.62
C ILE A 321 -7.75 8.89 -11.55
N ILE A 322 -6.70 8.87 -12.38
CA ILE A 322 -6.49 7.82 -13.38
C ILE A 322 -6.35 6.46 -12.68
N GLY A 323 -5.47 6.36 -11.68
CA GLY A 323 -5.28 5.12 -10.93
C GLY A 323 -6.55 4.65 -10.20
N SER A 324 -7.34 5.57 -9.65
CA SER A 324 -8.60 5.22 -8.97
C SER A 324 -9.67 4.74 -9.94
N VAL A 325 -9.75 5.32 -11.14
CA VAL A 325 -10.67 4.86 -12.20
C VAL A 325 -10.29 3.45 -12.67
N ILE A 326 -9.00 3.20 -12.92
CA ILE A 326 -8.51 1.87 -13.29
C ILE A 326 -8.85 0.86 -12.17
N GLY A 327 -8.65 1.24 -10.91
CA GLY A 327 -8.99 0.42 -9.74
C GLY A 327 -10.50 0.16 -9.60
N ALA A 328 -11.35 1.13 -9.93
CA ALA A 328 -12.80 0.97 -9.92
C ALA A 328 -13.27 -0.03 -10.99
N VAL A 329 -12.69 0.05 -12.20
CA VAL A 329 -12.95 -0.90 -13.29
C VAL A 329 -12.50 -2.31 -12.90
N ALA A 330 -11.32 -2.44 -12.32
CA ALA A 330 -10.80 -3.71 -11.82
C ALA A 330 -11.69 -4.31 -10.72
N GLY A 331 -12.09 -3.50 -9.73
CA GLY A 331 -13.00 -3.93 -8.67
C GLY A 331 -14.38 -4.32 -9.19
N TRP A 332 -14.89 -3.62 -10.21
CA TRP A 332 -16.13 -4.01 -10.90
C TRP A 332 -16.00 -5.39 -11.55
N LEU A 333 -14.89 -5.65 -12.25
CA LEU A 333 -14.62 -6.95 -12.89
C LEU A 333 -14.53 -8.08 -11.86
N LEU A 334 -13.84 -7.85 -10.73
CA LEU A 334 -13.66 -8.84 -9.66
C LEU A 334 -14.98 -9.22 -8.97
N HIS A 335 -15.87 -8.25 -8.78
CA HIS A 335 -17.14 -8.45 -8.04
C HIS A 335 -18.34 -8.79 -8.94
N HIS A 336 -18.17 -8.79 -10.25
CA HIS A 336 -19.25 -9.15 -11.18
C HIS A 336 -19.48 -10.68 -11.17
N GLN A 337 -20.54 -11.11 -10.47
CA GLN A 337 -20.87 -12.52 -10.20
C GLN A 337 -20.96 -13.39 -11.47
N TYR A 338 -21.43 -12.83 -12.58
CA TYR A 338 -21.56 -13.55 -13.85
C TYR A 338 -20.20 -13.95 -14.44
N LEU A 339 -19.24 -13.01 -14.49
CA LEU A 339 -17.91 -13.24 -15.06
C LEU A 339 -17.13 -14.22 -14.19
N ARG A 340 -17.21 -14.09 -12.86
CA ARG A 340 -16.61 -15.03 -11.92
C ARG A 340 -17.09 -16.48 -12.16
N ASN A 341 -18.40 -16.68 -12.30
CA ASN A 341 -18.98 -18.00 -12.53
C ASN A 341 -18.62 -18.58 -13.91
N GLN A 342 -18.48 -17.76 -14.95
CA GLN A 342 -18.06 -18.21 -16.28
C GLN A 342 -16.59 -18.60 -16.32
N SER A 343 -15.70 -17.79 -15.74
CA SER A 343 -14.27 -18.09 -15.67
C SER A 343 -13.99 -19.36 -14.87
N GLU A 344 -14.68 -19.57 -13.74
CA GLU A 344 -14.60 -20.83 -12.98
C GLU A 344 -14.98 -22.05 -13.84
N ARG A 345 -16.05 -21.93 -14.66
CA ARG A 345 -16.47 -23.01 -15.56
C ARG A 345 -15.44 -23.28 -16.65
N GLN A 346 -14.85 -22.25 -17.25
CA GLN A 346 -13.84 -22.41 -18.30
C GLN A 346 -12.55 -23.03 -17.75
N ILE A 347 -12.02 -22.53 -16.63
CA ILE A 347 -10.80 -23.08 -16.03
C ILE A 347 -10.99 -24.54 -15.63
N ARG A 348 -12.19 -24.91 -15.11
CA ARG A 348 -12.53 -26.30 -14.81
C ARG A 348 -12.53 -27.17 -16.07
N LYS A 349 -13.11 -26.69 -17.18
CA LYS A 349 -13.10 -27.41 -18.47
C LYS A 349 -11.67 -27.62 -18.99
N THR A 350 -10.85 -26.58 -18.98
CA THR A 350 -9.45 -26.66 -19.45
C THR A 350 -8.62 -27.64 -18.62
N ARG A 351 -8.79 -27.65 -17.29
CA ARG A 351 -8.09 -28.61 -16.41
C ARG A 351 -8.54 -30.05 -16.67
N ILE A 352 -9.84 -30.31 -16.82
CA ILE A 352 -10.35 -31.66 -17.13
C ILE A 352 -9.83 -32.13 -18.50
N ALA A 353 -9.74 -31.23 -19.48
CA ALA A 353 -9.18 -31.54 -20.79
C ALA A 353 -7.68 -31.88 -20.73
N LEU A 354 -6.91 -31.18 -19.88
CA LEU A 354 -5.49 -31.44 -19.64
C LEU A 354 -5.21 -32.79 -18.97
N TYR A 355 -6.06 -33.24 -18.05
CA TYR A 355 -5.92 -34.55 -17.39
C TYR A 355 -6.46 -35.74 -18.21
N ARG A 356 -7.13 -35.47 -19.33
CA ARG A 356 -7.61 -36.51 -20.27
C ARG A 356 -6.64 -36.80 -21.42
N LYS A 357 -5.56 -36.03 -21.53
CA LYS A 357 -4.37 -36.36 -22.32
C LYS A 357 -3.33 -36.96 -21.38
#